data_AF-A0A416CHA1-F1
#
_entry.id   AF-A0A416CHA1-F1
#
_cell.length_a   1.000
_cell.length_b   1.000
_cell.length_c   1.000
_cell.angle_alpha   90.00
_cell.angle_beta   90.00
_cell.angle_gamma   90.00
#
_symmetry.space_group_name_H-M   'P 1'
#
loop_
_entity.id
_entity.type
_entity.pdbx_description
1 polymer ?
#
loop_
_entity_poly.entity_id
_entity_poly.type
_entity_poly.pdbx_seq_one_letter_code
_entity_poly.pdbx_strand_id
1 'polypeptide(L)'
;MKVRKIADIDTALYIYYRYPEIGNKEIKELFGGLGSATLTKYKKAVQEEQIKQNVKTSQLYTINTEMAYEVWGIDVAELEKRRDKLKKLGLSA
;
A
#
# COMPACT_ATOMS: atom_id res chain seq x y z
N MET A 1 11.57 -1.98 -8.92
CA MET A 1 11.25 -3.29 -8.28
C MET A 1 9.96 -3.82 -8.88
N LYS A 2 9.80 -5.14 -9.08
CA LYS A 2 8.51 -5.71 -9.51
C LYS A 2 7.57 -5.84 -8.31
N VAL A 3 6.51 -5.06 -8.29
CA VAL A 3 5.48 -5.06 -7.23
C VAL A 3 4.41 -6.11 -7.57
N ARG A 4 3.93 -6.85 -6.57
CA ARG A 4 2.79 -7.77 -6.73
C ARG A 4 1.51 -6.97 -6.92
N LYS A 5 0.52 -7.58 -7.58
CA LYS A 5 -0.82 -6.98 -7.67
C LYS A 5 -1.44 -6.90 -6.27
N ILE A 6 -2.24 -5.86 -6.04
CA ILE A 6 -3.07 -5.78 -4.83
C ILE A 6 -4.01 -6.98 -4.76
N ALA A 7 -4.24 -7.49 -3.56
CA ALA A 7 -5.12 -8.63 -3.36
C ALA A 7 -6.59 -8.25 -3.43
N ASP A 8 -6.93 -7.09 -2.87
CA ASP A 8 -8.30 -6.61 -2.74
C ASP A 8 -8.36 -5.07 -2.80
N ILE A 9 -9.32 -4.54 -3.56
CA ILE A 9 -9.44 -3.09 -3.79
C ILE A 9 -9.97 -2.40 -2.53
N ASP A 10 -10.93 -3.00 -1.83
CA ASP A 10 -11.50 -2.43 -0.61
C ASP A 10 -10.46 -2.35 0.51
N THR A 11 -9.66 -3.41 0.67
CA THR A 11 -8.55 -3.47 1.61
C THR A 11 -7.48 -2.42 1.30
N ALA A 12 -7.12 -2.25 0.03
CA ALA A 12 -6.16 -1.22 -0.36
C ALA A 12 -6.67 0.19 0.00
N LEU A 13 -7.90 0.52 -0.37
CA LEU A 13 -8.50 1.82 -0.04
C LEU A 13 -8.65 2.01 1.47
N TYR A 14 -9.08 0.98 2.20
CA TYR A 14 -9.17 1.01 3.66
C TYR A 14 -7.82 1.31 4.30
N ILE A 15 -6.75 0.61 3.90
CA ILE A 15 -5.41 0.82 4.45
C ILE A 15 -4.93 2.25 4.19
N TYR A 16 -5.10 2.75 2.97
CA TYR A 16 -4.68 4.09 2.57
C TYR A 16 -5.36 5.17 3.43
N TYR A 17 -6.68 5.10 3.59
CA TYR A 17 -7.43 6.11 4.33
C TYR A 17 -7.39 5.96 5.85
N ARG A 18 -7.17 4.74 6.35
CA ARG A 18 -7.22 4.47 7.80
C ARG A 18 -5.89 4.76 8.49
N TYR A 19 -4.78 4.43 7.84
CA TYR A 19 -3.46 4.39 8.47
C TYR A 19 -2.51 5.38 7.80
N PRO A 20 -2.03 6.42 8.50
CA PRO A 20 -1.01 7.32 7.96
C PRO A 20 0.36 6.64 7.81
N GLU A 21 0.59 5.57 8.56
CA GLU A 21 1.78 4.73 8.49
C GLU A 21 1.39 3.25 8.54
N ILE A 22 2.11 2.42 7.80
CA ILE A 22 1.85 0.99 7.68
C ILE A 22 3.07 0.14 8.05
N GLY A 23 2.80 -1.03 8.62
CA GLY A 23 3.81 -2.01 9.02
C GLY A 23 3.69 -3.32 8.27
N ASN A 24 4.33 -4.36 8.80
CA ASN A 24 4.37 -5.67 8.16
C ASN A 24 2.97 -6.29 7.96
N LYS A 25 2.04 -6.00 8.87
CA LYS A 25 0.69 -6.58 8.85
C LYS A 25 -0.10 -6.04 7.67
N GLU A 26 -0.20 -4.73 7.56
CA GLU A 26 -0.95 -4.03 6.52
C GLU A 26 -0.34 -4.31 5.15
N ILE A 27 0.99 -4.35 5.04
CA ILE A 27 1.68 -4.72 3.79
C ILE A 27 1.32 -6.15 3.36
N LYS A 28 1.22 -7.10 4.29
CA LYS A 28 0.81 -8.47 3.96
C LYS A 28 -0.64 -8.54 3.53
N GLU A 29 -1.52 -7.78 4.18
CA GLU A 29 -2.94 -7.68 3.82
C GLU A 29 -3.09 -7.10 2.41
N LEU A 30 -2.38 -6.00 2.10
CA LEU A 30 -2.41 -5.32 0.81
C LEU A 30 -2.05 -6.23 -0.38
N PHE A 31 -1.04 -7.10 -0.20
CA PHE A 31 -0.49 -7.93 -1.28
C PHE A 31 -0.83 -9.42 -1.16
N GLY A 32 -1.76 -9.81 -0.29
CA GLY A 32 -2.25 -11.20 -0.19
C GLY A 32 -1.19 -12.18 0.33
N GLY A 33 -0.39 -11.74 1.28
CA GLY A 33 0.71 -12.53 1.86
C GLY A 33 2.03 -12.33 1.12
N LEU A 34 3.04 -11.84 1.86
CA LEU A 34 4.41 -11.70 1.39
C LEU A 34 5.36 -12.50 2.28
N GLY A 35 6.32 -13.18 1.64
CA GLY A 35 7.49 -13.74 2.32
C GLY A 35 8.36 -12.64 2.92
N SER A 36 9.06 -12.95 4.01
CA SER A 36 9.89 -12.01 4.78
C SER A 36 10.86 -11.20 3.91
N ALA A 37 11.59 -11.86 3.01
CA ALA A 37 12.54 -11.20 2.13
C ALA A 37 11.89 -10.18 1.16
N THR A 38 10.68 -10.48 0.67
CA THR A 38 9.96 -9.56 -0.23
C THR A 38 9.42 -8.37 0.55
N LEU A 39 8.90 -8.62 1.74
CA LEU A 39 8.42 -7.58 2.64
C LEU A 39 9.54 -6.58 2.98
N THR A 40 10.74 -7.07 3.31
CA THR A 40 11.90 -6.22 3.57
C THR A 40 12.26 -5.36 2.36
N LYS A 41 12.23 -5.92 1.14
CA LYS A 41 12.50 -5.14 -0.09
C LYS A 41 11.48 -4.02 -0.29
N TYR A 42 10.21 -4.28 -0.02
CA TYR A 42 9.13 -3.29 -0.19
C TYR A 42 9.31 -2.14 0.78
N LYS A 43 9.54 -2.45 2.07
CA LYS A 43 9.80 -1.41 3.08
C LYS A 43 11.06 -0.62 2.77
N LYS A 44 12.14 -1.29 2.37
CA LYS A 44 13.41 -0.63 2.09
C LYS A 44 13.28 0.39 0.95
N ALA A 45 12.57 0.05 -0.12
CA ALA A 45 12.34 0.98 -1.24
C ALA A 45 11.60 2.25 -0.78
N VAL A 46 10.62 2.12 0.12
CA VAL A 46 9.88 3.28 0.67
C VAL A 46 10.75 4.06 1.65
N GLN A 47 11.51 3.40 2.50
CA GLN A 47 12.43 4.04 3.44
C GLN A 47 13.52 4.86 2.72
N GLU A 48 14.06 4.33 1.62
CA GLU A 48 15.02 5.06 0.78
C GLU A 48 14.41 6.36 0.24
N GLU A 49 13.13 6.34 -0.15
CA GLU A 49 12.43 7.53 -0.62
C GLU A 49 12.09 8.50 0.53
N GLN A 50 11.69 7.96 1.69
CA GLN A 50 11.46 8.76 2.90
C GLN A 50 12.70 9.53 3.33
N ILE A 51 13.88 8.90 3.24
CA ILE A 51 15.15 9.55 3.55
C ILE A 51 15.44 10.69 2.57
N LYS A 52 15.22 10.48 1.26
CA LYS A 52 15.43 11.53 0.24
C LYS A 52 14.52 12.74 0.46
N GLN A 53 13.27 12.49 0.84
CA GLN A 53 12.26 13.53 1.06
C GLN A 53 12.21 14.05 2.51
N ASN A 54 13.11 13.56 3.38
CA ASN A 54 13.18 13.90 4.80
C ASN A 54 11.85 13.68 5.57
N VAL A 55 11.10 12.65 5.19
CA VAL A 55 9.84 12.26 5.83
C VAL A 55 10.12 11.26 6.94
N LYS A 56 9.81 11.65 8.18
CA LYS A 56 9.98 10.81 9.36
C LYS A 56 8.70 10.02 9.66
N THR A 57 8.85 8.78 10.09
CA THR A 57 7.76 8.03 10.73
C THR A 57 7.76 8.28 12.24
N SER A 58 6.57 8.24 12.81
CA SER A 58 6.31 8.33 14.24
C SER A 58 6.54 7.00 14.96
N GLN A 59 6.33 5.87 14.27
CA GLN A 59 6.58 4.55 14.81
C GLN A 59 7.86 3.90 14.26
N LEU A 60 8.47 3.05 15.09
CA LEU A 60 9.58 2.21 14.67
C LEU A 60 9.08 1.13 13.71
N TYR A 61 9.84 0.89 12.65
CA TYR A 61 9.62 -0.18 11.66
C TYR A 61 8.40 -0.02 10.74
N THR A 62 7.67 1.10 10.85
CA THR A 62 6.62 1.52 9.91
C THR A 62 7.20 2.33 8.76
N ILE A 63 6.38 2.53 7.72
CA ILE A 63 6.65 3.41 6.59
C ILE A 63 5.44 4.31 6.36
N ASN A 64 5.65 5.50 5.80
CA ASN A 64 4.57 6.41 5.43
C ASN A 64 3.68 5.78 4.35
N THR A 65 2.36 5.80 4.54
CA THR A 65 1.41 5.10 3.66
C THR A 65 1.31 5.74 2.28
N GLU A 66 1.23 7.06 2.21
CA GLU A 66 1.10 7.79 0.94
C GLU A 66 2.30 7.51 0.04
N MET A 67 3.50 7.69 0.58
CA MET A 67 4.74 7.42 -0.13
C MET A 67 4.89 5.95 -0.49
N ALA A 68 4.39 5.04 0.35
CA ALA A 68 4.40 3.62 0.02
C ALA A 68 3.57 3.34 -1.23
N TYR A 69 2.38 3.92 -1.34
CA TYR A 69 1.51 3.76 -2.51
C TYR A 69 2.17 4.36 -3.76
N GLU A 70 2.78 5.53 -3.65
CA GLU A 70 3.54 6.14 -4.75
C GLU A 70 4.69 5.25 -5.24
N VAL A 71 5.57 4.81 -4.32
CA VAL A 71 6.73 3.97 -4.63
C VAL A 71 6.31 2.61 -5.21
N TRP A 72 5.18 2.07 -4.78
CA TRP A 72 4.63 0.83 -5.30
C TRP A 72 3.79 1.00 -6.57
N GLY A 73 3.55 2.24 -7.02
CA GLY A 73 2.79 2.56 -8.21
C GLY A 73 1.28 2.26 -8.06
N ILE A 74 0.74 2.40 -6.86
CA ILE A 74 -0.67 2.21 -6.56
C ILE A 74 -1.38 3.56 -6.67
N ASP A 75 -2.12 3.76 -7.76
CA ASP A 75 -2.94 4.94 -7.97
C ASP A 75 -4.29 4.80 -7.23
N VAL A 76 -4.42 5.53 -6.13
CA VAL A 76 -5.62 5.51 -5.28
C VAL A 76 -6.86 6.01 -6.02
N ALA A 77 -6.73 7.10 -6.79
CA ALA A 77 -7.85 7.68 -7.52
C ALA A 77 -8.38 6.72 -8.59
N GLU A 78 -7.47 5.98 -9.24
CA GLU A 78 -7.85 4.92 -10.18
C GLU A 78 -8.49 3.72 -9.48
N LEU A 79 -8.03 3.35 -8.27
CA LEU A 79 -8.66 2.29 -7.48
C LEU A 79 -10.09 2.65 -7.08
N GLU A 80 -10.34 3.90 -6.67
CA GLU A 80 -11.69 4.39 -6.34
C GLU A 80 -12.62 4.30 -7.54
N LYS A 81 -12.18 4.78 -8.72
CA LYS A 81 -12.96 4.68 -9.96
C LYS A 81 -13.32 3.24 -10.31
N ARG A 82 -12.36 2.33 -10.18
CA ARG A 82 -12.58 0.89 -10.44
C ARG A 82 -13.58 0.30 -9.45
N ARG A 83 -13.43 0.61 -8.16
CA ARG A 83 -14.35 0.17 -7.10
C ARG A 83 -15.77 0.65 -7.35
N ASP A 84 -15.95 1.92 -7.67
CA ASP A 84 -17.26 2.50 -7.98
C ASP A 84 -17.87 1.86 -9.24
N LYS A 85 -17.05 1.58 -10.24
CA LYS A 85 -17.50 0.87 -11.43
C LYS A 85 -17.94 -0.55 -11.11
N LEU A 86 -17.21 -1.29 -10.28
CA LEU A 86 -17.60 -2.63 -9.83
C LEU A 86 -18.93 -2.62 -9.07
N LYS A 87 -19.11 -1.66 -8.16
CA LYS A 87 -20.38 -1.46 -7.44
C LYS A 87 -21.55 -1.17 -8.39
N LYS A 88 -21.36 -0.25 -9.34
CA LYS A 88 -22.38 0.10 -10.36
C LYS A 88 -22.78 -1.09 -11.22
N LEU A 89 -21.87 -2.03 -11.45
CA LEU A 89 -22.11 -3.24 -12.24
C LEU A 89 -22.66 -4.41 -11.40
N GLY A 90 -22.80 -4.26 -10.07
CA GLY A 90 -23.17 -5.36 -9.18
C GLY A 90 -22.11 -6.47 -9.10
N LEU A 91 -20.86 -6.15 -9.41
CA LEU A 91 -19.72 -7.07 -9.42
C LEU A 91 -18.82 -6.90 -8.18
N SER A 92 -19.18 -6.01 -7.26
CA SER A 92 -18.56 -5.95 -5.94
C SER A 92 -19.05 -7.16 -5.14
N ALA A 93 -18.12 -8.07 -4.83
CA ALA A 93 -18.36 -9.19 -3.92
C ALA A 93 -18.61 -8.71 -2.49
#